data_AF-A0A2M8DXI5-F1
#
_entry.id   AF-A0A2M8DXI5-F1
#
_cell.length_a   1.000
_cell.length_b   1.000
_cell.length_c   1.000
_cell.angle_alpha   90.00
_cell.angle_beta   90.00
_cell.angle_gamma   90.00
#
_symmetry.space_group_name_H-M   'P 1'
#
loop_
_entity.id
_entity.type
_entity.pdbx_description
1 polymer ?
#
loop_
_entity_poly.entity_id
_entity_poly.type
_entity_poly.pdbx_seq_one_letter_code
_entity_poly.pdbx_strand_id
1 'polypeptide(L)'
;MTTQQVRSIFLSDIHLGTKACQASQLLEFLKAYSSENLFLLGDIVDLWAMSRGGVCWSASQNTFVQKVLRRARHGEKVIFIPGNHDEAMREYVGTSFGDVMVESEYIHTASDGRRYLLIHGDEFDQVTLHHKWVAVLGDIFYNLLV
;
A
#
# COMPACT_ATOMS: atom_id res chain seq x y z
N MET A 1 -8.23 -18.63 -16.73
CA MET A 1 -9.15 -17.53 -16.39
C MET A 1 -8.82 -16.37 -17.31
N THR A 2 -9.83 -15.77 -17.96
CA THR A 2 -9.64 -14.56 -18.78
C THR A 2 -9.40 -13.37 -17.85
N THR A 3 -8.25 -12.71 -17.99
CA THR A 3 -7.95 -11.48 -17.24
C THR A 3 -8.93 -10.38 -17.65
N GLN A 4 -9.56 -9.75 -16.67
CA GLN A 4 -10.50 -8.66 -16.88
C GLN A 4 -9.75 -7.33 -16.83
N GLN A 5 -9.90 -6.51 -17.88
CA GLN A 5 -9.28 -5.19 -17.93
C GLN A 5 -10.15 -4.19 -17.16
N VAL A 6 -9.54 -3.48 -16.21
CA VAL A 6 -10.10 -2.30 -15.55
C VAL A 6 -9.20 -1.10 -15.78
N ARG A 7 -9.68 0.12 -15.53
CA ARG A 7 -8.90 1.34 -15.77
C ARG A 7 -7.91 1.62 -14.63
N SER A 8 -8.34 1.40 -13.40
CA SER A 8 -7.57 1.71 -12.19
C SER A 8 -7.87 0.71 -11.10
N ILE A 9 -6.83 0.31 -10.36
CA ILE A 9 -6.90 -0.48 -9.14
C ILE A 9 -6.39 0.39 -8.00
N PHE A 10 -7.07 0.34 -6.86
CA PHE A 10 -6.69 1.02 -5.62
C PHE A 10 -6.58 -0.03 -4.52
N LEU A 11 -5.44 -0.08 -3.83
CA LEU A 11 -5.18 -0.98 -2.70
C LEU A 11 -4.62 -0.18 -1.54
N SER A 12 -4.98 -0.50 -0.31
CA SER A 12 -4.44 0.06 0.94
C SER A 12 -4.33 -1.03 1.99
N ASP A 13 -3.64 -0.74 3.10
CA ASP A 13 -3.68 -1.55 4.34
C ASP A 13 -3.34 -3.03 4.10
N ILE A 14 -2.31 -3.27 3.27
CA ILE A 14 -1.85 -4.62 2.94
C ILE A 14 -0.98 -5.19 4.07
N HIS A 15 -0.24 -4.31 4.76
CA HIS A 15 0.68 -4.63 5.87
C HIS A 15 1.61 -5.83 5.56
N LEU A 16 2.35 -5.76 4.45
CA LEU A 16 3.43 -6.71 4.16
C LEU A 16 4.41 -6.74 5.35
N GLY A 17 4.91 -7.93 5.69
CA GLY A 17 5.73 -8.15 6.88
C GLY A 17 4.94 -8.63 8.10
N THR A 18 3.61 -8.71 8.03
CA THR A 18 2.75 -9.24 9.11
C THR A 18 2.20 -10.63 8.77
N LYS A 19 1.77 -11.38 9.80
CA LYS A 19 1.07 -12.67 9.64
C LYS A 19 -0.35 -12.51 9.05
N ALA A 20 -0.97 -11.35 9.28
CA ALA A 20 -2.31 -11.04 8.83
C ALA A 20 -2.38 -10.74 7.32
N CYS A 21 -1.24 -10.42 6.70
CA CYS A 21 -1.18 -10.08 5.28
C CYS A 21 -1.70 -11.21 4.37
N GLN A 22 -2.79 -10.93 3.67
CA GLN A 22 -3.45 -11.85 2.74
C GLN A 22 -2.84 -11.82 1.33
N ALA A 23 -1.52 -11.98 1.24
CA ALA A 23 -0.77 -11.83 -0.01
C ALA A 23 -1.20 -12.81 -1.11
N SER A 24 -1.63 -14.02 -0.75
CA SER A 24 -2.10 -15.01 -1.73
C SER A 24 -3.39 -14.55 -2.41
N GLN A 25 -4.34 -13.99 -1.66
CA GLN A 25 -5.60 -13.44 -2.17
C GLN A 25 -5.33 -12.22 -3.06
N LEU A 26 -4.43 -11.33 -2.63
CA LEU A 26 -4.00 -10.18 -3.42
C LEU A 26 -3.35 -10.60 -4.75
N LEU A 27 -2.54 -11.65 -4.74
CA LEU A 27 -1.96 -12.19 -5.96
C LEU A 27 -3.00 -12.76 -6.92
N GLU A 28 -3.99 -13.50 -6.43
CA GLU A 28 -5.09 -13.99 -7.27
C GLU A 28 -5.90 -12.83 -7.84
N PHE A 29 -6.17 -11.79 -7.05
CA PHE A 29 -6.80 -10.56 -7.52
C PHE A 29 -5.98 -9.87 -8.64
N LEU A 30 -4.67 -9.68 -8.45
CA LEU A 30 -3.80 -9.06 -9.46
C LEU A 30 -3.54 -9.95 -10.70
N LYS A 31 -3.89 -11.24 -10.65
CA LYS A 31 -3.91 -12.13 -11.83
C LYS A 31 -5.24 -12.03 -12.57
N ALA A 32 -6.34 -11.90 -11.83
CA ALA A 32 -7.68 -11.74 -12.39
C ALA A 32 -7.87 -10.39 -13.09
N TYR A 33 -7.22 -9.33 -12.60
CA TYR A 33 -7.40 -7.96 -13.12
C TYR A 33 -6.10 -7.31 -13.61
N SER A 34 -6.15 -6.78 -14.83
CA SER A 34 -5.15 -5.87 -15.39
C SER A 34 -5.66 -4.43 -15.36
N SER A 35 -4.75 -3.46 -15.24
CA SER A 35 -5.11 -2.04 -15.18
C SER A 35 -4.06 -1.14 -15.84
N GLU A 36 -4.50 0.06 -16.20
CA GLU A 36 -3.62 1.14 -16.64
C GLU A 36 -2.96 1.86 -15.46
N ASN A 37 -3.64 1.87 -14.31
CA ASN A 37 -3.18 2.52 -13.10
C ASN A 37 -3.31 1.56 -11.90
N LEU A 38 -2.27 1.47 -11.08
CA LEU A 38 -2.28 0.80 -9.78
C LEU A 38 -1.86 1.81 -8.71
N PHE A 39 -2.80 2.15 -7.84
CA PHE A 39 -2.58 3.04 -6.72
C PHE A 39 -2.46 2.22 -5.43
N LEU A 40 -1.35 2.42 -4.71
CA LEU A 40 -1.08 1.84 -3.41
C LEU A 40 -1.21 2.96 -2.37
N LEU A 41 -2.30 2.98 -1.60
CA LEU A 41 -2.79 4.09 -0.78
C LEU A 41 -2.51 3.87 0.70
N GLY A 42 -1.24 3.75 1.04
CA GLY A 42 -0.75 3.63 2.40
C GLY A 42 -0.86 2.25 3.01
N ASP A 43 -0.09 2.08 4.07
CA ASP A 43 0.07 0.87 4.88
C ASP A 43 0.30 -0.40 4.05
N ILE A 44 1.19 -0.28 3.07
CA ILE A 44 1.55 -1.37 2.16
C ILE A 44 2.57 -2.29 2.82
N VAL A 45 3.57 -1.72 3.51
CA VAL A 45 4.60 -2.44 4.25
C VAL A 45 4.56 -2.01 5.72
N ASP A 46 4.47 -2.98 6.63
CA ASP A 46 4.51 -2.68 8.05
C ASP A 46 5.96 -2.67 8.57
N LEU A 47 6.59 -1.50 8.50
CA LEU A 47 7.97 -1.34 8.97
C LEU A 47 8.08 -1.40 10.51
N TRP A 48 6.99 -1.17 11.25
CA TRP A 48 6.97 -1.25 12.71
C TRP A 48 7.00 -2.70 13.19
N ALA A 49 6.27 -3.59 12.53
CA ALA A 49 6.38 -5.04 12.77
C ALA A 49 7.82 -5.53 12.49
N MET A 50 8.47 -4.95 11.48
CA MET A 50 9.85 -5.28 11.14
C MET A 50 10.88 -4.81 12.18
N SER A 51 10.75 -3.59 12.68
CA SER A 51 11.68 -3.04 13.67
C SER A 51 11.60 -3.74 15.03
N ARG A 52 10.43 -4.30 15.39
CA ARG A 52 10.19 -5.05 16.64
C ARG A 52 10.66 -6.52 16.60
N GLY A 53 11.31 -6.96 15.52
CA GLY A 53 11.81 -8.33 15.37
C GLY A 53 10.73 -9.38 15.07
N GLY A 54 9.49 -8.95 14.80
CA GLY A 54 8.33 -9.81 14.53
C GLY A 54 8.05 -10.06 13.05
N VAL A 55 9.00 -9.79 12.15
CA VAL A 55 8.83 -9.87 10.69
C VAL A 55 8.28 -11.25 10.29
N CYS A 56 7.11 -11.27 9.66
CA CYS A 56 6.58 -12.44 8.98
C CYS A 56 6.54 -12.17 7.47
N TRP A 57 7.63 -12.54 6.79
CA TRP A 57 7.75 -12.37 5.35
C TRP A 57 7.57 -13.71 4.62
N SER A 58 6.43 -13.89 3.96
CA SER A 58 6.13 -15.12 3.23
C SER A 58 6.58 -15.06 1.76
N ALA A 59 6.69 -16.23 1.12
CA ALA A 59 6.97 -16.30 -0.32
C ALA A 59 5.88 -15.60 -1.16
N SER A 60 4.63 -15.63 -0.72
CA SER A 60 3.53 -14.91 -1.39
C SER A 60 3.68 -13.40 -1.27
N GLN A 61 4.11 -12.88 -0.12
CA GLN A 61 4.40 -11.44 0.04
C GLN A 61 5.53 -10.99 -0.90
N ASN A 62 6.63 -11.75 -0.97
CA ASN A 62 7.69 -11.47 -1.93
C ASN A 62 7.18 -11.49 -3.39
N THR A 63 6.35 -12.47 -3.73
CA THR A 63 5.78 -12.60 -5.08
C THR A 63 4.85 -11.42 -5.41
N PHE A 64 4.11 -10.90 -4.44
CA PHE A 64 3.30 -9.69 -4.60
C PHE A 64 4.17 -8.49 -4.98
N VAL A 65 5.23 -8.21 -4.22
CA VAL A 65 6.18 -7.12 -4.53
C VAL A 65 6.74 -7.27 -5.94
N GLN A 66 7.22 -8.46 -6.30
CA GLN A 66 7.76 -8.71 -7.64
C GLN A 66 6.71 -8.53 -8.75
N LYS A 67 5.45 -8.91 -8.50
CA LYS A 67 4.34 -8.72 -9.43
C LYS A 67 4.05 -7.23 -9.64
N VAL A 68 4.01 -6.43 -8.57
CA VAL A 68 3.83 -4.97 -8.65
C VAL A 68 4.97 -4.32 -9.46
N LEU A 69 6.23 -4.62 -9.12
CA LEU A 69 7.38 -4.09 -9.86
C LEU A 69 7.37 -4.52 -11.33
N ARG A 70 6.94 -5.76 -11.62
CA ARG A 70 6.78 -6.23 -13.00
C ARG A 70 5.68 -5.48 -13.74
N ARG A 71 4.56 -5.17 -13.10
CA ARG A 71 3.46 -4.40 -13.69
C ARG A 71 3.94 -2.99 -14.08
N ALA A 72 4.66 -2.33 -13.16
CA ALA A 72 5.29 -1.03 -13.41
C ALA A 72 6.22 -1.05 -14.64
N ARG A 73 7.13 -2.03 -14.70
CA ARG A 73 8.05 -2.22 -15.86
C ARG A 73 7.35 -2.52 -17.18
N HIS A 74 6.10 -2.96 -17.15
CA HIS A 74 5.30 -3.22 -18.36
C HIS A 74 4.40 -2.03 -18.74
N GLY A 75 4.68 -0.83 -18.20
CA GLY A 75 4.02 0.42 -18.61
C GLY A 75 2.76 0.75 -17.83
N GLU A 76 2.43 -0.02 -16.79
CA GLU A 76 1.36 0.37 -15.88
C GLU A 76 1.81 1.50 -14.97
N LYS A 77 0.97 2.52 -14.80
CA LYS A 77 1.25 3.61 -13.88
C LYS A 77 1.07 3.14 -12.44
N VAL A 78 2.18 2.92 -11.73
CA VAL A 78 2.14 2.55 -10.31
C VAL A 78 2.51 3.74 -9.44
N ILE A 79 1.59 4.16 -8.57
CA ILE A 79 1.80 5.23 -7.60
C ILE A 79 1.65 4.65 -6.20
N PHE A 80 2.64 4.91 -5.36
CA PHE A 80 2.64 4.58 -3.95
C PHE A 80 2.56 5.84 -3.11
N ILE A 81 1.52 5.92 -2.28
CA ILE A 81 1.34 6.94 -1.27
C ILE A 81 1.63 6.28 0.08
N PRO A 82 2.68 6.69 0.82
CA PRO A 82 3.00 6.09 2.12
C PRO A 82 1.92 6.36 3.17
N GLY A 83 1.66 5.36 4.03
CA GLY A 83 0.84 5.52 5.23
C GLY A 83 1.65 5.74 6.51
N ASN A 84 1.02 5.57 7.68
CA ASN A 84 1.71 5.71 8.96
C ASN A 84 2.60 4.50 9.30
N HIS A 85 2.26 3.29 8.84
CA HIS A 85 3.12 2.11 9.01
C HIS A 85 4.32 2.12 8.04
N ASP A 86 4.20 2.86 6.93
CA ASP A 86 5.24 3.06 5.92
C ASP A 86 6.10 4.32 6.18
N GLU A 87 6.19 4.85 7.41
CA GLU A 87 6.77 6.18 7.69
C GLU A 87 8.15 6.41 7.04
N ALA A 88 9.02 5.38 6.97
CA ALA A 88 10.33 5.50 6.32
C ALA A 88 10.26 5.77 4.81
N MET A 89 9.15 5.41 4.15
CA MET A 89 8.94 5.66 2.72
C MET A 89 8.58 7.12 2.43
N ARG A 90 8.14 7.89 3.44
CA ARG A 90 7.87 9.33 3.30
C ARG A 90 9.13 10.13 2.95
N GLU A 91 10.32 9.66 3.35
CA GLU A 91 11.61 10.27 2.99
C GLU A 91 11.91 10.19 1.47
N TYR A 92 11.20 9.32 0.75
CA TYR A 92 11.39 9.06 -0.67
C TYR A 92 10.29 9.68 -1.54
N VAL A 93 9.39 10.50 -0.98
CA VAL A 93 8.39 11.23 -1.77
C VAL A 93 9.06 12.08 -2.85
N GLY A 94 8.51 12.05 -4.06
CA GLY A 94 9.08 12.70 -5.24
C GLY A 94 10.16 11.88 -5.94
N THR A 95 10.47 10.68 -5.45
CA THR A 95 11.40 9.73 -6.09
C THR A 95 10.65 8.55 -6.70
N SER A 96 11.38 7.70 -7.43
CA SER A 96 10.86 6.45 -7.96
C SER A 96 11.74 5.26 -7.57
N PHE A 97 11.09 4.14 -7.21
CA PHE A 97 11.73 2.85 -7.00
C PHE A 97 11.49 1.97 -8.23
N GLY A 98 12.45 1.99 -9.16
CA GLY A 98 12.19 1.52 -10.52
C GLY A 98 11.15 2.43 -11.18
N ASP A 99 10.05 1.83 -11.65
CA ASP A 99 8.93 2.54 -12.30
C ASP A 99 7.74 2.79 -11.35
N VAL A 100 7.93 2.58 -10.03
CA VAL A 100 6.93 2.93 -9.00
C VAL A 100 7.23 4.32 -8.48
N MET A 101 6.31 5.26 -8.67
CA MET A 101 6.44 6.63 -8.16
C MET A 101 5.97 6.71 -6.72
N VAL A 102 6.71 7.41 -5.87
CA VAL A 102 6.32 7.66 -4.49
C VAL A 102 5.86 9.10 -4.36
N GLU A 103 4.60 9.29 -3.96
CA GLU A 103 3.95 10.60 -3.89
C GLU A 103 3.34 10.79 -2.50
N SER A 104 3.27 12.03 -2.01
CA SER A 104 2.53 12.31 -0.77
C SER A 104 1.01 12.26 -0.98
N GLU A 105 0.56 12.69 -2.15
CA GLU A 105 -0.84 12.66 -2.57
C GLU A 105 -0.93 12.60 -4.10
N TYR A 106 -2.09 12.24 -4.64
CA TYR A 106 -2.29 12.18 -6.08
C TYR A 106 -3.71 12.55 -6.51
N ILE A 107 -3.86 13.37 -7.56
CA ILE A 107 -5.19 13.65 -8.14
C ILE A 107 -5.51 12.65 -9.25
N HIS A 108 -6.41 11.70 -8.97
CA HIS A 108 -6.95 10.79 -9.97
C HIS A 108 -8.15 11.42 -10.70
N THR A 109 -8.13 11.40 -12.02
CA THR A 109 -9.30 11.77 -12.83
C THR A 109 -10.04 10.50 -13.25
N ALA A 110 -11.32 10.37 -12.89
CA ALA A 110 -12.16 9.24 -13.30
C ALA A 110 -12.56 9.33 -14.79
N SER A 111 -13.15 8.26 -15.32
CA SER A 111 -13.57 8.21 -16.73
C SER A 111 -14.70 9.18 -17.07
N ASP A 112 -15.44 9.65 -16.06
CA ASP A 112 -16.47 10.69 -16.18
C ASP A 112 -15.94 12.11 -15.97
N GLY A 113 -14.61 12.28 -15.85
CA GLY A 113 -13.95 13.56 -15.66
C GLY A 113 -13.93 14.08 -14.22
N ARG A 114 -14.56 13.39 -13.26
CA ARG A 114 -14.46 13.77 -11.84
C ARG A 114 -13.03 13.59 -11.33
N ARG A 115 -12.58 14.51 -10.47
CA ARG A 115 -11.25 14.51 -9.86
C ARG A 115 -11.36 14.04 -8.41
N TYR A 116 -10.53 13.09 -8.03
CA TYR A 116 -10.46 12.50 -6.70
C TYR A 116 -9.06 12.72 -6.13
N LEU A 117 -8.99 13.24 -4.91
CA LEU A 117 -7.75 13.26 -4.15
C LEU A 117 -7.51 11.87 -3.58
N LEU A 118 -6.35 11.30 -3.91
CA LEU A 118 -5.84 10.07 -3.32
C LEU A 118 -4.82 10.45 -2.27
N ILE A 119 -5.05 9.98 -1.05
CA ILE A 119 -4.21 10.14 0.12
C ILE A 119 -4.47 8.94 1.03
N HIS A 120 -3.54 8.60 1.91
CA HIS A 120 -3.77 7.52 2.88
C HIS A 120 -4.83 7.92 3.92
N GLY A 121 -4.68 9.10 4.53
CA GLY A 121 -5.69 9.70 5.41
C GLY A 121 -5.29 9.84 6.88
N ASP A 122 -4.19 9.22 7.31
CA ASP A 122 -3.60 9.38 8.65
C ASP A 122 -3.31 10.85 9.02
N GLU A 123 -3.06 11.70 8.03
CA GLU A 123 -2.87 13.14 8.18
C GLU A 123 -4.11 13.88 8.74
N PHE A 124 -5.30 13.31 8.56
CA PHE A 124 -6.56 13.86 9.08
C PHE A 124 -6.94 13.28 10.44
N ASP A 125 -6.22 12.26 10.91
CA ASP A 125 -6.42 11.68 12.23
C ASP A 125 -5.60 12.47 13.26
N GLN A 126 -6.20 13.53 13.83
CA GLN A 126 -5.52 14.47 14.75
C GLN A 126 -4.93 13.81 16.01
N VAL A 127 -5.24 12.54 16.28
CA VAL A 127 -4.64 11.75 17.37
C VAL A 127 -3.18 11.38 17.05
N THR A 128 -2.83 11.16 15.78
CA THR A 128 -1.48 10.70 15.36
C THR A 128 -0.45 11.82 15.35
N LEU A 129 -0.88 13.07 15.10
CA LEU A 129 -0.01 14.24 15.08
C LEU A 129 0.49 14.66 16.47
N HIS A 130 -0.27 14.40 17.55
CA HIS A 130 0.10 14.80 18.92
C HIS A 130 0.30 13.63 19.90
N HIS A 131 -0.19 12.43 19.58
CA HIS A 131 -0.18 11.29 20.48
C HIS A 131 0.17 9.97 19.76
N LYS A 132 1.35 9.93 19.09
CA LYS A 132 1.92 8.70 18.50
C LYS A 132 1.84 7.47 19.43
N TRP A 133 1.87 7.66 20.76
CA TRP A 133 1.73 6.62 21.77
C TRP A 133 0.33 5.95 21.84
N VAL A 134 -0.73 6.66 21.47
CA VAL A 134 -2.11 6.12 21.45
C VAL A 134 -2.31 5.18 20.27
N ALA A 135 -1.75 5.49 19.09
CA ALA A 135 -1.76 4.58 17.95
C ALA A 135 -0.99 3.29 18.26
N VAL A 136 0.17 3.40 18.92
CA VAL A 136 0.93 2.23 19.40
C VAL A 136 0.15 1.41 20.43
N LEU A 137 -0.57 2.05 21.36
CA LEU A 137 -1.43 1.36 22.31
C LEU A 137 -2.63 0.66 21.63
N GLY A 138 -3.23 1.30 20.62
CA GLY A 138 -4.30 0.72 19.82
C GLY A 138 -3.85 -0.52 19.06
N ASP A 139 -2.68 -0.46 18.41
CA ASP A 139 -2.06 -1.61 17.72
C ASP A 139 -1.76 -2.76 18.69
N ILE A 140 -1.27 -2.45 19.90
CA ILE A 140 -1.05 -3.47 20.95
C ILE A 140 -2.36 -4.10 21.39
N PHE A 141 -3.43 -3.31 21.59
CA PHE A 141 -4.73 -3.82 22.04
C PHE A 141 -5.43 -4.66 20.97
N TYR A 142 -5.31 -4.27 19.70
CA TYR A 142 -5.88 -5.01 18.58
C TYR A 142 -5.19 -6.36 18.39
N ASN A 143 -3.85 -6.41 18.49
CA ASN A 143 -3.07 -7.66 18.47
C ASN A 143 -3.33 -8.58 19.69
N LEU A 144 -3.93 -8.07 20.77
CA LEU A 144 -4.36 -8.87 21.93
C LEU A 144 -5.78 -9.45 21.78
N LEU A 145 -6.61 -8.83 20.94
CA LEU A 145 -8.01 -9.22 20.72
C LEU A 145 -8.18 -10.22 19.57
N VAL A 146 -7.18 -10.35 18.69
CA VAL A 146 -7.12 -11.33 17.57
C VAL A 146 -6.05 -12.37 17.88
#